data_AF-A0A317IYF1-F1
#
_entry.id   AF-A0A317IYF1-F1
#
_cell.length_a   1.000
_cell.length_b   1.000
_cell.length_c   1.000
_cell.angle_alpha   90.00
_cell.angle_beta   90.00
_cell.angle_gamma   90.00
#
_symmetry.space_group_name_H-M   'P 1'
#
loop_
_entity.id
_entity.type
_entity.pdbx_description
1 polymer ?
#
loop_
_entity_poly.entity_id
_entity_poly.type
_entity_poly.pdbx_seq_one_letter_code
_entity_poly.pdbx_strand_id
1 'polypeptide(L)'
;NYRGGGPSIPGNEDIIAVYRELLKTYKPKSIAMFGASGGCTLAQTTILWLPQQKLPLPGAVGLGTCSGGSNPGDSRYTMNGLDEELSSAFSGRPPFGREAALRKPGEPPATALDGDIPKGYPPAFLLSGTRDMCLSQTVLLHRKLLKAGVEADLNVFEGMWHFFWNDASLPESREAMTALASFFNRHLE
;
A
#
# COMPACT_ATOMS: atom_id res chain seq x y z
N ASN A 1 -18.95 7.12 1.84
CA ASN A 1 -17.94 8.16 1.55
C ASN A 1 -16.64 7.64 0.90
N TYR A 2 -16.65 6.48 0.23
CA TYR A 2 -15.49 5.98 -0.54
C TYR A 2 -15.23 6.69 -1.89
N ARG A 3 -16.00 7.74 -2.23
CA ARG A 3 -15.91 8.45 -3.52
C ARG A 3 -14.72 9.43 -3.64
N GLY A 4 -13.89 9.59 -2.60
CA GLY A 4 -12.74 10.51 -2.59
C GLY A 4 -11.45 9.95 -1.99
N GLY A 5 -11.42 8.66 -1.60
CA GLY A 5 -10.29 8.03 -0.91
C GLY A 5 -9.24 7.39 -1.82
N GLY A 6 -9.24 7.74 -3.11
CA GLY A 6 -8.16 7.37 -4.02
C GLY A 6 -6.89 8.18 -3.72
N PRO A 7 -5.73 7.75 -4.23
CA PRO A 7 -4.47 8.48 -4.11
C PRO A 7 -4.63 9.87 -4.74
N SER A 8 -4.78 10.90 -3.89
CA SER A 8 -4.97 12.27 -4.33
C SER A 8 -3.65 13.04 -4.20
N ILE A 9 -3.41 13.97 -5.13
CA ILE A 9 -2.26 14.87 -5.06
C ILE A 9 -2.22 15.60 -3.70
N PRO A 10 -3.31 16.21 -3.20
CA PRO A 10 -3.31 16.85 -1.88
C PRO A 10 -2.97 15.89 -0.73
N GLY A 11 -3.51 14.66 -0.74
CA GLY A 11 -3.20 13.68 0.30
C GLY A 11 -1.73 13.26 0.31
N ASN A 12 -1.12 13.14 -0.86
CA ASN A 12 0.32 12.91 -0.95
C ASN A 12 1.15 14.14 -0.50
N GLU A 13 0.71 15.36 -0.81
CA GLU A 13 1.35 16.61 -0.36
C GLU A 13 1.35 16.72 1.16
N ASP A 14 0.23 16.39 1.82
CA ASP A 14 0.13 16.35 3.28
C ASP A 14 1.12 15.36 3.90
N ILE A 15 1.23 14.15 3.33
CA ILE A 15 2.20 13.15 3.81
C ILE A 15 3.63 13.66 3.61
N ILE A 16 3.94 14.30 2.47
CA ILE A 16 5.25 14.89 2.20
C ILE A 16 5.57 16.01 3.19
N ALA A 17 4.58 16.85 3.55
CA ALA A 17 4.75 17.91 4.54
C ALA A 17 5.10 17.34 5.91
N VAL A 18 4.38 16.31 6.37
CA VAL A 18 4.69 15.61 7.62
C VAL A 18 6.06 14.94 7.56
N TYR A 19 6.37 14.25 6.47
CA TYR A 19 7.67 13.58 6.31
C TYR A 19 8.83 14.58 6.34
N ARG A 20 8.69 15.75 5.71
CA ARG A 20 9.66 16.84 5.78
C ARG A 20 9.85 17.35 7.21
N GLU A 21 8.79 17.41 8.01
CA GLU A 21 8.89 17.78 9.42
C GLU A 21 9.67 16.73 10.22
N LEU A 22 9.33 15.44 10.04
CA LEU A 22 10.03 14.34 10.71
C LEU A 22 11.53 14.32 10.40
N LEU A 23 11.91 14.62 9.16
CA LEU A 23 13.31 14.68 8.72
C LEU A 23 14.14 15.76 9.42
N LYS A 24 13.53 16.72 10.12
CA LYS A 24 14.27 17.70 10.95
C LYS A 24 14.82 17.09 12.23
N THR A 25 14.25 15.97 12.68
CA THR A 25 14.58 15.33 13.96
C THR A 25 15.10 13.91 13.79
N TYR A 26 14.54 13.15 12.84
CA TYR A 26 14.85 11.74 12.63
C TYR A 26 15.65 11.54 11.34
N LYS A 27 16.59 10.59 11.36
CA LYS A 27 17.26 10.16 10.13
C LYS A 27 16.22 9.48 9.22
N PRO A 28 16.35 9.58 7.89
CA PRO A 28 15.43 8.89 6.97
C PRO A 28 15.32 7.39 7.24
N LYS A 29 16.44 6.75 7.58
CA LYS A 29 16.53 5.32 7.93
C LYS A 29 15.82 4.94 9.23
N SER A 30 15.48 5.90 10.09
CA SER A 30 14.71 5.68 11.32
C SER A 30 13.20 5.81 11.12
N ILE A 31 12.75 6.15 9.91
CA ILE A 31 11.33 6.40 9.59
C ILE A 31 10.82 5.25 8.72
N ALA A 32 9.66 4.70 9.06
CA ALA A 32 8.88 3.85 8.17
C ALA A 32 7.63 4.59 7.68
N MET A 33 7.20 4.29 6.46
CA MET A 33 5.91 4.74 5.93
C MET A 33 4.99 3.55 5.70
N PHE A 34 3.81 3.57 6.28
CA PHE A 34 2.89 2.44 6.17
C PHE A 34 1.45 2.88 6.01
N GLY A 35 0.65 1.99 5.45
CA GLY A 35 -0.78 2.24 5.25
C GLY A 35 -1.50 1.01 4.72
N ALA A 36 -2.82 1.05 4.82
CA ALA A 36 -3.71 0.01 4.35
C ALA A 36 -4.74 0.58 3.37
N SER A 37 -5.20 -0.20 2.40
CA SER A 37 -6.26 0.22 1.47
C SER A 37 -5.87 1.49 0.72
N GLY A 38 -6.71 2.54 0.72
CA GLY A 38 -6.36 3.86 0.19
C GLY A 38 -5.10 4.46 0.84
N GLY A 39 -4.86 4.17 2.12
CA GLY A 39 -3.62 4.53 2.82
C GLY A 39 -2.39 3.80 2.29
N CYS A 40 -2.52 2.53 1.87
CA CYS A 40 -1.42 1.87 1.15
C CYS A 40 -1.16 2.58 -0.19
N THR A 41 -2.23 2.92 -0.92
CA THR A 41 -2.08 3.60 -2.20
C THR A 41 -1.41 4.97 -2.04
N LEU A 42 -1.75 5.73 -0.99
CA LEU A 42 -1.06 6.96 -0.63
C LEU A 42 0.40 6.72 -0.21
N ALA A 43 0.68 5.72 0.63
CA ALA A 43 2.04 5.39 1.04
C ALA A 43 2.93 5.05 -0.17
N GLN A 44 2.52 4.10 -1.01
CA GLN A 44 3.33 3.68 -2.16
C GLN A 44 3.57 4.83 -3.15
N THR A 45 2.57 5.70 -3.37
CA THR A 45 2.69 6.84 -4.30
C THR A 45 3.55 7.95 -3.75
N THR A 46 3.46 8.22 -2.44
CA THR A 46 4.35 9.19 -1.79
C THR A 46 5.80 8.75 -1.96
N ILE A 47 6.11 7.46 -1.78
CA ILE A 47 7.47 6.93 -1.98
C ILE A 47 7.98 7.18 -3.40
N LEU A 48 7.13 7.03 -4.43
CA LEU A 48 7.50 7.37 -5.80
C LEU A 48 7.74 8.87 -6.00
N TRP A 49 7.09 9.71 -5.21
CA TRP A 49 7.16 11.16 -5.35
C TRP A 49 8.36 11.78 -4.61
N LEU A 50 8.84 11.16 -3.53
CA LEU A 50 9.95 11.67 -2.71
C LEU A 50 11.19 12.07 -3.53
N PRO A 51 11.67 11.27 -4.53
CA PRO A 51 12.82 11.68 -5.34
C PRO A 51 12.58 12.96 -6.14
N GLN A 52 11.36 13.15 -6.68
CA GLN A 52 11.01 14.36 -7.43
C GLN A 52 10.98 15.60 -6.51
N GLN A 53 10.65 15.38 -5.24
CA GLN A 53 10.69 16.41 -4.18
C GLN A 53 12.10 16.61 -3.58
N LYS A 54 13.11 15.91 -4.11
CA LYS A 54 14.49 15.89 -3.59
C LYS A 54 14.56 15.49 -2.11
N LEU A 55 13.66 14.61 -1.69
CA LEU A 55 13.62 14.07 -0.34
C LEU A 55 14.21 12.66 -0.31
N PRO A 56 14.93 12.28 0.76
CA PRO A 56 15.45 10.94 0.92
C PRO A 56 14.30 9.94 1.13
N LEU A 57 14.51 8.69 0.72
CA LEU A 57 13.56 7.60 0.97
C LEU A 57 13.61 7.17 2.45
N PRO A 58 12.48 6.71 3.03
CA PRO A 58 12.46 6.18 4.40
C PRO A 58 13.24 4.86 4.53
N GLY A 59 13.39 4.35 5.75
CA GLY A 59 14.07 3.09 6.03
C GLY A 59 13.31 1.86 5.56
N ALA A 60 11.97 1.86 5.67
CA ALA A 60 11.12 0.72 5.33
C ALA A 60 9.70 1.19 4.95
N VAL A 61 8.93 0.31 4.28
CA VAL A 61 7.50 0.54 4.01
C VAL A 61 6.62 -0.65 4.38
N GLY A 62 5.42 -0.37 4.89
CA GLY A 62 4.39 -1.36 5.20
C GLY A 62 3.12 -1.13 4.40
N LEU A 63 2.79 -2.03 3.48
CA LEU A 63 1.81 -1.85 2.43
C LEU A 63 0.73 -2.92 2.52
N GLY A 64 -0.37 -2.60 3.19
CA GLY A 64 -1.49 -3.51 3.40
C GLY A 64 -2.60 -3.35 2.37
N THR A 65 -3.09 -4.46 1.82
CA THR A 65 -4.28 -4.53 0.96
C THR A 65 -4.36 -3.42 -0.09
N CYS A 66 -3.28 -3.27 -0.84
CA CYS A 66 -3.09 -2.16 -1.75
C CYS A 66 -3.99 -2.31 -2.98
N SER A 67 -4.62 -1.20 -3.39
CA SER A 67 -5.46 -1.20 -4.58
C SER A 67 -5.08 -0.10 -5.56
N GLY A 68 -5.59 -0.23 -6.78
CA GLY A 68 -5.34 0.65 -7.91
C GLY A 68 -4.39 0.01 -8.94
N GLY A 69 -4.00 0.78 -9.94
CA GLY A 69 -3.32 0.22 -11.10
C GLY A 69 -4.28 0.08 -12.28
N SER A 70 -3.73 0.15 -13.48
CA SER A 70 -4.43 -0.17 -14.72
C SER A 70 -4.91 -1.64 -14.78
N ASN A 71 -4.24 -2.53 -14.04
CA ASN A 71 -4.65 -3.92 -13.86
C ASN A 71 -5.41 -4.10 -12.54
N PRO A 72 -6.73 -4.37 -12.57
CA PRO A 72 -7.52 -4.58 -11.35
C PRO A 72 -7.22 -5.90 -10.64
N GLY A 73 -6.66 -6.89 -11.35
CA GLY A 73 -6.42 -8.25 -10.86
C GLY A 73 -7.69 -9.09 -10.66
N ASP A 74 -7.52 -10.40 -10.58
CA ASP A 74 -8.64 -11.37 -10.57
C ASP A 74 -9.42 -11.35 -9.25
N SER A 75 -8.72 -11.22 -8.12
CA SER A 75 -9.32 -11.21 -6.77
C SER A 75 -10.39 -10.13 -6.61
N ARG A 76 -10.29 -9.04 -7.38
CA ARG A 76 -11.30 -7.97 -7.39
C ARG A 76 -12.69 -8.46 -7.78
N TYR A 77 -12.74 -9.50 -8.60
CA TYR A 77 -13.97 -10.11 -9.09
C TYR A 77 -14.27 -11.41 -8.35
N THR A 78 -13.27 -12.26 -8.15
CA THR A 78 -13.47 -13.60 -7.58
C THR A 78 -13.71 -13.58 -6.07
N MET A 79 -13.19 -12.59 -5.34
CA MET A 79 -13.43 -12.45 -3.90
C MET A 79 -14.59 -11.50 -3.57
N ASN A 80 -15.26 -10.96 -4.59
CA ASN A 80 -16.48 -10.20 -4.38
C ASN A 80 -17.57 -11.12 -3.80
N GLY A 81 -18.14 -10.72 -2.66
CA GLY A 81 -19.05 -11.54 -1.86
C GLY A 81 -18.36 -12.39 -0.79
N LEU A 82 -17.03 -12.51 -0.81
CA LEU A 82 -16.23 -13.23 0.19
C LEU A 82 -15.38 -12.31 1.08
N ASP A 83 -15.04 -11.12 0.58
CA ASP A 83 -14.41 -10.06 1.35
C ASP A 83 -15.45 -9.34 2.22
N GLU A 84 -15.42 -9.57 3.54
CA GLU A 84 -16.42 -9.03 4.47
C GLU A 84 -16.52 -7.50 4.39
N GLU A 85 -15.38 -6.81 4.31
CA GLU A 85 -15.32 -5.34 4.38
C GLU A 85 -15.68 -4.73 3.03
N LEU A 86 -14.99 -5.12 1.95
CA LEU A 86 -15.20 -4.50 0.64
C LEU A 86 -16.50 -4.97 -0.03
N SER A 87 -16.94 -6.21 0.16
CA SER A 87 -18.22 -6.64 -0.44
C SER A 87 -19.39 -5.86 0.16
N SER A 88 -19.35 -5.58 1.47
CA SER A 88 -20.35 -4.75 2.14
C SER A 88 -20.29 -3.30 1.69
N ALA A 89 -19.09 -2.70 1.71
CA ALA A 89 -18.87 -1.29 1.34
C ALA A 89 -19.34 -0.94 -0.08
N PHE A 90 -19.37 -1.93 -0.98
CA PHE A 90 -19.77 -1.74 -2.36
C PHE A 90 -21.03 -2.52 -2.76
N SER A 91 -21.79 -3.00 -1.78
CA SER A 91 -23.07 -3.70 -1.99
C SER A 91 -22.95 -4.86 -2.99
N GLY A 92 -21.84 -5.61 -2.92
CA GLY A 92 -21.54 -6.73 -3.81
C GLY A 92 -21.26 -6.34 -5.26
N ARG A 93 -21.07 -5.05 -5.58
CA ARG A 93 -20.66 -4.60 -6.91
C ARG A 93 -19.13 -4.56 -6.98
N PRO A 94 -18.51 -5.00 -8.09
CA PRO A 94 -17.06 -4.89 -8.28
C PRO A 94 -16.64 -3.42 -8.09
N PRO A 95 -15.84 -3.11 -7.08
CA PRO A 95 -15.90 -1.79 -6.48
C PRO A 95 -15.19 -0.66 -7.23
N PHE A 96 -14.55 -0.95 -8.36
CA PHE A 96 -13.77 0.06 -9.08
C PHE A 96 -13.90 -0.23 -10.57
N GLY A 97 -14.68 0.60 -11.26
CA GLY A 97 -14.60 0.71 -12.71
C GLY A 97 -13.18 1.12 -13.13
N ARG A 98 -12.87 1.04 -14.42
CA ARG A 98 -11.57 1.36 -15.05
C ARG A 98 -11.08 2.81 -14.86
N GLU A 99 -11.65 3.57 -13.93
CA GLU A 99 -11.27 4.93 -13.65
C GLU A 99 -10.07 4.92 -12.71
N ALA A 100 -8.92 4.49 -13.23
CA ALA A 100 -7.65 4.91 -12.65
C ALA A 100 -7.70 6.44 -12.54
N ALA A 101 -7.37 6.99 -11.37
CA ALA A 101 -7.28 8.44 -11.20
C ALA A 101 -6.27 8.96 -12.23
N LEU A 102 -6.77 9.57 -13.31
CA LEU A 102 -5.94 10.08 -14.39
C LEU A 102 -5.06 11.20 -13.82
N ARG A 103 -3.75 10.95 -13.81
CA ARG A 103 -2.74 11.94 -13.44
C ARG A 103 -2.39 12.79 -14.66
N LYS A 104 -2.21 14.09 -14.47
CA LYS A 104 -1.81 14.99 -15.54
C LYS A 104 -0.36 14.70 -15.96
N PRO A 105 0.04 15.04 -17.19
CA PRO A 105 1.46 15.00 -17.58
C PRO A 105 2.32 15.77 -16.57
N GLY A 106 3.36 15.10 -16.04
CA GLY A 106 4.25 15.65 -15.01
C GLY A 106 3.85 15.35 -13.57
N GLU A 107 2.64 14.85 -13.32
CA GLU A 107 2.26 14.33 -12.00
C GLU A 107 2.79 12.89 -11.82
N PRO A 108 3.19 12.49 -10.59
CA PRO A 108 3.54 11.11 -10.32
C PRO A 108 2.33 10.19 -10.52
N PRO A 109 2.56 8.93 -10.90
CA PRO A 109 1.51 7.97 -11.17
C PRO A 109 0.65 7.72 -9.93
N ALA A 110 -0.63 7.44 -10.15
CA ALA A 110 -1.59 7.20 -9.08
C ALA A 110 -1.30 5.91 -8.30
N THR A 111 -0.47 5.01 -8.82
CA THR A 111 -0.01 3.83 -8.08
C THR A 111 1.43 3.48 -8.46
N ALA A 112 2.11 2.72 -7.60
CA ALA A 112 3.38 2.11 -7.96
C ALA A 112 3.23 0.97 -8.98
N LEU A 113 2.04 0.39 -9.14
CA LEU A 113 1.75 -0.56 -10.20
C LEU A 113 1.86 0.05 -11.61
N ASP A 114 1.53 1.33 -11.76
CA ASP A 114 1.61 2.05 -13.03
C ASP A 114 2.89 2.91 -13.18
N GLY A 115 3.69 3.05 -12.12
CA GLY A 115 4.89 3.88 -12.09
C GLY A 115 6.23 3.16 -12.08
N ASP A 116 7.31 3.82 -12.45
CA ASP A 116 8.65 3.25 -12.29
C ASP A 116 9.04 3.20 -10.80
N ILE A 117 9.65 2.09 -10.39
CA ILE A 117 10.18 1.93 -9.03
C ILE A 117 11.51 2.68 -8.94
N PRO A 118 11.63 3.74 -8.12
CA PRO A 118 12.86 4.50 -8.01
C PRO A 118 14.01 3.65 -7.46
N LYS A 119 15.24 3.94 -7.91
CA LYS A 119 16.44 3.31 -7.38
C LYS A 119 16.55 3.55 -5.86
N GLY A 120 16.87 2.50 -5.12
CA GLY A 120 17.00 2.57 -3.66
C GLY A 120 15.67 2.56 -2.92
N TYR A 121 14.58 2.14 -3.59
CA TYR A 121 13.28 1.91 -2.95
C TYR A 121 13.45 1.10 -1.64
N PRO A 122 12.79 1.51 -0.55
CA PRO A 122 12.97 0.88 0.76
C PRO A 122 12.45 -0.57 0.79
N PRO A 123 13.01 -1.46 1.64
CA PRO A 123 12.42 -2.76 1.93
C PRO A 123 10.92 -2.63 2.22
N ALA A 124 10.13 -3.53 1.62
CA ALA A 124 8.68 -3.46 1.67
C ALA A 124 8.03 -4.69 2.32
N PHE A 125 7.20 -4.47 3.32
CA PHE A 125 6.30 -5.50 3.85
C PHE A 125 4.93 -5.35 3.18
N LEU A 126 4.46 -6.38 2.51
CA LEU A 126 3.14 -6.43 1.89
C LEU A 126 2.24 -7.41 2.65
N LEU A 127 1.00 -6.99 2.90
CA LEU A 127 0.03 -7.75 3.70
C LEU A 127 -1.33 -7.84 3.01
N SER A 128 -1.90 -9.04 2.92
CA SER A 128 -3.25 -9.27 2.41
C SER A 128 -3.82 -10.58 2.98
N GLY A 129 -5.02 -10.95 2.57
CA GLY A 129 -5.67 -12.21 2.93
C GLY A 129 -6.22 -12.94 1.71
N THR A 130 -6.49 -14.24 1.82
CA THR A 130 -6.94 -15.03 0.65
C THR A 130 -8.35 -14.67 0.19
N ARG A 131 -9.15 -13.97 1.01
CA ARG A 131 -10.47 -13.44 0.65
C ARG A 131 -10.47 -11.94 0.36
N ASP A 132 -9.31 -11.29 0.34
CA ASP A 132 -9.19 -9.86 0.08
C ASP A 132 -9.38 -9.56 -1.42
N MET A 133 -10.30 -8.66 -1.75
CA MET A 133 -10.51 -8.20 -3.14
C MET A 133 -9.28 -7.48 -3.71
N CYS A 134 -8.38 -6.97 -2.87
CA CYS A 134 -7.13 -6.33 -3.27
C CYS A 134 -5.92 -7.29 -3.29
N LEU A 135 -6.12 -8.59 -3.05
CA LEU A 135 -5.03 -9.59 -3.03
C LEU A 135 -4.18 -9.56 -4.30
N SER A 136 -4.81 -9.59 -5.47
CA SER A 136 -4.11 -9.62 -6.76
C SER A 136 -3.23 -8.39 -6.94
N GLN A 137 -3.72 -7.21 -6.58
CA GLN A 137 -2.96 -5.96 -6.69
C GLN A 137 -1.78 -5.95 -5.71
N THR A 138 -1.97 -6.45 -4.48
CA THR A 138 -0.89 -6.63 -3.51
C THR A 138 0.19 -7.59 -4.04
N VAL A 139 -0.21 -8.73 -4.62
CA VAL A 139 0.71 -9.70 -5.23
C VAL A 139 1.43 -9.12 -6.45
N LEU A 140 0.72 -8.39 -7.33
CA LEU A 140 1.31 -7.74 -8.50
C LEU A 140 2.34 -6.69 -8.09
N LEU A 141 2.06 -5.91 -7.04
CA LEU A 141 2.98 -4.91 -6.52
C LEU A 141 4.23 -5.60 -5.96
N HIS A 142 4.06 -6.65 -5.17
CA HIS A 142 5.16 -7.47 -4.70
C HIS A 142 6.04 -7.98 -5.85
N ARG A 143 5.44 -8.56 -6.91
CA ARG A 143 6.19 -9.03 -8.08
C ARG A 143 6.93 -7.90 -8.80
N LYS A 144 6.33 -6.71 -8.88
CA LYS A 144 6.96 -5.54 -9.48
C LYS A 144 8.17 -5.05 -8.68
N LEU A 145 8.06 -5.01 -7.35
CA LEU A 145 9.15 -4.64 -6.45
C LEU A 145 10.32 -5.63 -6.56
N LEU A 146 10.06 -6.94 -6.56
CA LEU A 146 11.10 -7.95 -6.77
C LEU A 146 11.82 -7.79 -8.11
N LYS A 147 11.08 -7.53 -9.19
CA LYS A 147 11.68 -7.27 -10.53
C LYS A 147 12.56 -6.02 -10.56
N ALA A 148 12.32 -5.06 -9.69
CA ALA A 148 13.14 -3.87 -9.51
C ALA A 148 14.32 -4.07 -8.55
N GLY A 149 14.52 -5.30 -8.03
CA GLY A 149 15.61 -5.62 -7.09
C GLY A 149 15.34 -5.14 -5.66
N VAL A 150 14.08 -4.86 -5.31
CA VAL A 150 13.67 -4.43 -3.97
C VAL A 150 13.43 -5.67 -3.11
N GLU A 151 13.95 -5.66 -1.87
CA GLU A 151 13.57 -6.63 -0.84
C GLU A 151 12.10 -6.43 -0.47
N ALA A 152 11.27 -7.45 -0.67
CA ALA A 152 9.85 -7.35 -0.41
C ALA A 152 9.29 -8.65 0.16
N ASP A 153 8.68 -8.55 1.35
CA ASP A 153 8.05 -9.66 2.07
C ASP A 153 6.55 -9.65 1.76
N LEU A 154 6.02 -10.74 1.17
CA LEU A 154 4.58 -10.90 0.96
C LEU A 154 3.98 -11.84 2.02
N ASN A 155 3.03 -11.31 2.77
CA ASN A 155 2.35 -12.01 3.86
C ASN A 155 0.87 -12.12 3.50
N VAL A 156 0.41 -13.35 3.23
CA VAL A 156 -0.99 -13.63 2.88
C VAL A 156 -1.57 -14.56 3.91
N PHE A 157 -2.62 -14.10 4.60
CA PHE A 157 -3.28 -14.87 5.66
C PHE A 157 -4.51 -15.60 5.12
N GLU A 158 -4.59 -16.90 5.39
CA GLU A 158 -5.69 -17.74 4.92
C GLU A 158 -7.03 -17.32 5.56
N GLY A 159 -8.09 -17.24 4.74
CA GLY A 159 -9.44 -16.88 5.17
C GLY A 159 -9.65 -15.39 5.47
N MET A 160 -8.58 -14.60 5.54
CA MET A 160 -8.66 -13.19 5.92
C MET A 160 -9.14 -12.29 4.77
N TRP A 161 -9.88 -11.25 5.13
CA TRP A 161 -10.46 -10.26 4.22
C TRP A 161 -9.70 -8.92 4.25
N HIS A 162 -10.22 -7.92 3.53
CA HIS A 162 -9.63 -6.60 3.48
C HIS A 162 -9.50 -5.97 4.87
N PHE A 163 -8.29 -5.57 5.23
CA PHE A 163 -8.00 -4.85 6.48
C PHE A 163 -8.40 -5.59 7.76
N PHE A 164 -8.36 -6.94 7.73
CA PHE A 164 -8.74 -7.81 8.85
C PHE A 164 -8.04 -7.50 10.19
N TRP A 165 -6.81 -6.96 10.14
CA TRP A 165 -6.04 -6.61 11.33
C TRP A 165 -6.61 -5.44 12.15
N ASN A 166 -7.69 -4.82 11.68
CA ASN A 166 -8.49 -3.90 12.49
C ASN A 166 -9.28 -4.64 13.59
N ASP A 167 -9.56 -5.94 13.42
CA ASP A 167 -10.11 -6.78 14.48
C ASP A 167 -8.97 -7.36 15.34
N ALA A 168 -8.71 -6.72 16.48
CA ALA A 168 -7.67 -7.13 17.42
C ALA A 168 -7.98 -8.46 18.17
N SER A 169 -9.19 -9.01 18.02
CA SER A 169 -9.56 -10.29 18.65
C SER A 169 -9.03 -11.51 17.90
N LEU A 170 -8.72 -11.36 16.60
CA LEU A 170 -8.21 -12.45 15.78
C LEU A 170 -6.73 -12.76 16.10
N PRO A 171 -6.35 -14.04 16.23
CA PRO A 171 -4.94 -14.41 16.37
C PRO A 171 -4.12 -13.99 15.13
N GLU A 172 -4.70 -14.09 13.92
CA GLU A 172 -4.08 -13.68 12.66
C GLU A 172 -3.75 -12.18 12.66
N SER A 173 -4.63 -11.33 13.22
CA SER A 173 -4.39 -9.88 13.33
C SER A 173 -3.17 -9.58 14.18
N ARG A 174 -3.05 -10.28 15.32
CA ARG A 174 -1.89 -10.15 16.21
C ARG A 174 -0.62 -10.62 15.51
N GLU A 175 -0.68 -11.74 14.80
CA GLU A 175 0.45 -12.27 14.04
C GLU A 175 0.90 -11.30 12.94
N ALA A 176 -0.04 -10.81 12.13
CA ALA A 176 0.25 -9.88 11.03
C ALA A 176 0.90 -8.57 11.52
N MET A 177 0.36 -7.97 12.59
CA MET A 177 0.93 -6.75 13.17
C MET A 177 2.27 -7.00 13.86
N THR A 178 2.47 -8.17 14.47
CA THR A 178 3.76 -8.57 15.05
C THR A 178 4.81 -8.78 13.96
N ALA A 179 4.44 -9.39 12.83
CA ALA A 179 5.31 -9.57 11.68
C ALA A 179 5.73 -8.23 11.07
N LEU A 180 4.78 -7.29 10.90
CA LEU A 180 5.06 -5.94 10.42
C LEU A 180 6.00 -5.17 11.37
N ALA A 181 5.73 -5.22 12.68
CA ALA A 181 6.60 -4.59 13.67
C ALA A 181 8.02 -5.20 13.67
N SER A 182 8.10 -6.53 13.56
CA SER A 182 9.38 -7.24 13.47
C SER A 182 10.13 -6.90 12.18
N PHE A 183 9.42 -6.70 11.06
CA PHE A 183 10.00 -6.21 9.82
C PHE A 183 10.62 -4.82 10.01
N PHE A 184 9.88 -3.88 10.59
CA PHE A 184 10.43 -2.54 10.86
C PHE A 184 11.63 -2.58 11.82
N ASN A 185 11.60 -3.39 12.87
CA ASN A 185 12.74 -3.54 13.78
C ASN A 185 14.01 -4.06 13.09
N ARG A 186 13.90 -4.80 11.98
CA ARG A 186 15.06 -5.28 11.20
C ARG A 186 15.63 -4.24 10.24
N HIS A 187 14.79 -3.30 9.77
CA HIS A 187 15.14 -2.41 8.66
C HIS A 187 15.32 -0.94 9.06
N LEU A 188 14.82 -0.54 10.23
CA LEU A 188 15.00 0.81 10.76
C LEU A 188 16.25 0.90 11.63
N GLU A 189 16.93 2.05 11.58
CA GLU A 189 18.18 2.37 12.30
C GLU A 189 18.04 3.54 13.27
#